data_AF-A0A1C3IPF0-F1
#
_entry.id   AF-A0A1C3IPF0-F1
#
_cell.length_a   1.000
_cell.length_b   1.000
_cell.length_c   1.000
_cell.angle_alpha   90.00
_cell.angle_beta   90.00
_cell.angle_gamma   90.00
#
_symmetry.space_group_name_H-M   'P 1'
#
loop_
_entity.id
_entity.type
_entity.pdbx_description
1 polymer ?
#
loop_
_entity_poly.entity_id
_entity_poly.type
_entity_poly.pdbx_seq_one_letter_code
_entity_poly.pdbx_strand_id
1 'polypeptide(L)'
;MDIIDILQLRKEHIDRLSSTSGSQGENLAIQKNQQWVERPKAKELNNLLSLLSKSGINIKRTSFDAIELPEDVSIDFGCLDSIKASLHLMNFIEIKTPNKESVKEDFTGYFFAFTEGELHAAEQLGERHKVALVNKRTNNIAMSSVPKLLARAKSMNWQVSIQL
;
A
#
# COMPACT_ATOMS: atom_id res chain seq x y z
N MET A 1 -36.82 7.25 5.34
CA MET A 1 -35.58 7.13 4.55
C MET A 1 -35.90 6.11 3.47
N ASP A 2 -35.90 6.56 2.21
CA ASP A 2 -36.32 5.74 1.08
C ASP A 2 -35.21 4.75 0.68
N ILE A 3 -35.57 3.65 0.02
CA ILE A 3 -34.63 2.63 -0.45
C ILE A 3 -33.60 3.23 -1.42
N ILE A 4 -34.00 4.26 -2.17
CA ILE A 4 -33.14 5.02 -3.08
C ILE A 4 -32.09 5.81 -2.29
N ASP A 5 -32.46 6.42 -1.16
CA ASP A 5 -31.53 7.14 -0.27
C ASP A 5 -30.49 6.18 0.32
N ILE A 6 -30.92 4.98 0.71
CA ILE A 6 -30.04 3.95 1.28
C ILE A 6 -29.05 3.44 0.24
N LEU A 7 -29.50 3.20 -1.01
CA LEU A 7 -28.63 2.79 -2.11
C LEU A 7 -27.63 3.89 -2.49
N GLN A 8 -28.06 5.15 -2.47
CA GLN A 8 -27.20 6.30 -2.73
C GLN A 8 -26.14 6.47 -1.62
N LEU A 9 -26.52 6.37 -0.34
CA LEU A 9 -25.59 6.41 0.79
C LEU A 9 -24.60 5.23 0.76
N ARG A 10 -25.06 4.02 0.37
CA ARG A 10 -24.18 2.87 0.17
C ARG A 10 -23.21 3.10 -0.97
N LYS A 11 -23.68 3.66 -2.11
CA LYS A 11 -22.83 3.99 -3.25
C LYS A 11 -21.79 5.04 -2.88
N GLU A 12 -22.16 6.11 -2.17
CA GLU A 12 -21.23 7.15 -1.69
C GLU A 12 -20.26 6.66 -0.61
N HIS A 13 -20.66 5.67 0.19
CA HIS A 13 -19.77 5.02 1.16
C HIS A 13 -18.79 4.08 0.46
N ILE A 14 -19.27 3.29 -0.51
CA ILE A 14 -18.43 2.44 -1.36
C ILE A 14 -17.52 3.30 -2.24
N ASP A 15 -17.94 4.44 -2.77
CA ASP A 15 -17.09 5.37 -3.56
C ASP A 15 -16.07 6.10 -2.65
N ARG A 16 -16.36 6.26 -1.35
CA ARG A 16 -15.37 6.69 -0.36
C ARG A 16 -14.32 5.61 -0.04
N LEU A 17 -14.70 4.34 -0.13
CA LEU A 17 -13.85 3.17 0.15
C LEU A 17 -13.18 2.58 -1.10
N SER A 18 -13.75 2.80 -2.29
CA SER A 18 -13.35 2.21 -3.56
C SER A 18 -12.61 3.24 -4.40
N SER A 19 -11.48 2.76 -4.91
CA SER A 19 -10.30 3.52 -5.24
C SER A 19 -10.22 3.84 -6.73
N THR A 20 -11.23 4.46 -7.34
CA THR A 20 -10.97 5.14 -8.63
C THR A 20 -9.90 6.21 -8.44
N SER A 21 -9.91 6.83 -7.26
CA SER A 21 -8.96 7.85 -6.83
C SER A 21 -7.64 7.27 -6.26
N GLY A 22 -7.66 6.03 -5.77
CA GLY A 22 -6.47 5.33 -5.24
C GLY A 22 -5.65 4.65 -6.33
N SER A 23 -6.31 3.95 -7.27
CA SER A 23 -5.66 3.34 -8.44
C SER A 23 -4.93 4.36 -9.33
N GLN A 24 -5.47 5.58 -9.47
CA GLN A 24 -4.77 6.68 -10.14
C GLN A 24 -3.47 7.08 -9.42
N GLY A 25 -3.48 7.11 -8.08
CA GLY A 25 -2.30 7.43 -7.28
C GLY A 25 -1.27 6.31 -7.30
N GLU A 26 -1.71 5.05 -7.24
CA GLU A 26 -0.88 3.85 -7.42
C GLU A 26 -0.18 3.88 -8.78
N ASN A 27 -0.94 4.03 -9.87
CA ASN A 27 -0.39 4.07 -11.23
C ASN A 27 0.59 5.24 -11.41
N LEU A 28 0.25 6.44 -10.91
CA LEU A 28 1.14 7.60 -10.95
C LEU A 28 2.46 7.32 -10.24
N ALA A 29 2.40 6.71 -9.05
CA ALA A 29 3.58 6.46 -8.25
C ALA A 29 4.49 5.41 -8.88
N ILE A 30 3.92 4.32 -9.41
CA ILE A 30 4.66 3.27 -10.09
C ILE A 30 5.30 3.82 -11.38
N GLN A 31 4.55 4.58 -12.21
CA GLN A 31 5.09 5.16 -13.44
C GLN A 31 6.25 6.14 -13.19
N LYS A 32 6.23 6.87 -12.07
CA LYS A 32 7.30 7.80 -11.70
C LYS A 32 8.56 7.13 -11.16
N ASN A 33 8.47 5.88 -10.70
CA ASN A 33 9.58 5.16 -10.08
C ASN A 33 9.93 3.93 -10.92
N GLN A 34 10.95 4.05 -11.77
CA GLN A 34 11.38 2.97 -12.68
C GLN A 34 11.80 1.69 -11.95
N GLN A 35 12.20 1.80 -10.69
CA GLN A 35 12.59 0.69 -9.82
C GLN A 35 11.39 -0.04 -9.20
N TRP A 36 10.16 0.47 -9.37
CA TRP A 36 8.97 -0.12 -8.77
C TRP A 36 8.25 -0.98 -9.78
N VAL A 37 7.94 -2.21 -9.36
CA VAL A 37 7.08 -3.14 -10.09
C VAL A 37 5.76 -3.27 -9.38
N GLU A 38 4.67 -3.38 -10.13
CA GLU A 38 3.35 -3.70 -9.57
C GLU A 38 3.42 -4.99 -8.75
N ARG A 39 2.61 -5.06 -7.69
CA ARG A 39 2.43 -6.31 -6.95
C ARG A 39 2.07 -7.45 -7.92
N PRO A 40 2.82 -8.57 -7.90
CA PRO A 40 2.53 -9.73 -8.75
C PRO A 40 1.12 -10.26 -8.49
N LYS A 41 0.54 -10.98 -9.44
CA LYS A 41 -0.86 -11.43 -9.38
C LYS A 41 -0.94 -12.95 -9.34
N ALA A 42 -2.07 -13.47 -8.88
CA ALA A 42 -2.40 -14.91 -8.89
C ALA A 42 -1.25 -15.82 -8.39
N LYS A 43 -0.72 -16.68 -9.27
CA LYS A 43 0.33 -17.68 -8.96
C LYS A 43 1.65 -17.03 -8.55
N GLU A 44 2.04 -15.96 -9.21
CA GLU A 44 3.28 -15.21 -8.92
C GLU A 44 3.24 -14.62 -7.51
N LEU A 45 2.09 -14.07 -7.11
CA LEU A 45 1.90 -13.60 -5.73
C LEU A 45 1.99 -14.75 -4.71
N ASN A 46 1.40 -15.91 -5.04
CA ASN A 46 1.46 -17.07 -4.16
C ASN A 46 2.90 -17.58 -3.99
N ASN A 47 3.69 -17.58 -5.07
CA ASN A 47 5.11 -17.94 -5.05
C ASN A 47 5.90 -17.01 -4.10
N LEU A 48 5.71 -15.70 -4.24
CA LEU A 48 6.35 -14.69 -3.39
C LEU A 48 5.98 -14.87 -1.91
N LEU A 49 4.68 -14.97 -1.60
CA LEU A 49 4.21 -15.14 -0.23
C LEU A 49 4.66 -16.47 0.38
N SER A 50 4.73 -17.54 -0.42
CA SER A 50 5.26 -18.83 0.04
C SER A 50 6.73 -18.73 0.45
N LEU A 51 7.55 -18.01 -0.34
CA LEU A 51 8.97 -17.83 -0.02
C LEU A 51 9.18 -16.90 1.17
N LEU A 52 8.39 -15.82 1.29
CA LEU A 52 8.37 -14.99 2.50
C LEU A 52 8.04 -15.83 3.74
N SER A 53 7.00 -16.65 3.68
CA SER A 53 6.58 -17.50 4.80
C SER A 53 7.67 -18.51 5.19
N LYS A 54 8.35 -19.11 4.20
CA LYS A 54 9.53 -19.98 4.45
C LYS A 54 10.70 -19.25 5.11
N SER A 55 10.81 -17.93 4.92
CA SER A 55 11.80 -17.08 5.61
C SER A 55 11.31 -16.54 6.97
N GLY A 56 10.12 -16.96 7.42
CA GLY A 56 9.52 -16.52 8.69
C GLY A 56 8.63 -15.28 8.58
N ILE A 57 8.40 -14.76 7.38
CA ILE A 57 7.63 -13.53 7.13
C ILE A 57 6.24 -13.88 6.58
N ASN A 58 5.19 -13.62 7.35
CA ASN A 58 3.81 -14.00 7.05
C ASN A 58 2.91 -12.77 6.87
N ILE A 59 2.89 -12.18 5.68
CA ILE A 59 2.11 -10.97 5.38
C ILE A 59 0.86 -11.29 4.53
N LYS A 60 -0.17 -10.44 4.61
CA LYS A 60 -1.40 -10.60 3.80
C LYS A 60 -1.16 -10.19 2.35
N ARG A 61 -1.91 -10.77 1.42
CA ARG A 61 -1.88 -10.41 -0.02
C ARG A 61 -2.07 -8.92 -0.29
N THR A 62 -2.87 -8.25 0.55
CA THR A 62 -3.30 -6.85 0.42
C THR A 62 -2.46 -5.87 1.26
N SER A 63 -1.29 -6.28 1.75
CA SER A 63 -0.48 -5.47 2.68
C SER A 63 0.58 -4.59 2.00
N PHE A 64 0.62 -4.59 0.68
CA PHE A 64 1.51 -3.77 -0.14
C PHE A 64 0.93 -3.65 -1.55
N ASP A 65 1.29 -2.61 -2.29
CA ASP A 65 0.79 -2.33 -3.64
C ASP A 65 1.87 -2.52 -4.72
N ALA A 66 3.13 -2.29 -4.36
CA ALA A 66 4.27 -2.42 -5.26
C ALA A 66 5.50 -3.01 -4.56
N ILE A 67 6.47 -3.42 -5.36
CA ILE A 67 7.78 -3.89 -4.90
C ILE A 67 8.83 -3.00 -5.55
N GLU A 68 9.71 -2.43 -4.74
CA GLU A 68 10.91 -1.73 -5.22
C GLU A 68 12.08 -2.70 -5.29
N LEU A 69 12.78 -2.66 -6.42
CA LEU A 69 13.97 -3.45 -6.72
C LEU A 69 15.14 -2.52 -7.05
N PRO A 70 16.39 -2.93 -6.78
CA PRO A 70 17.55 -2.22 -7.30
C PRO A 70 17.53 -2.14 -8.84
N GLU A 71 18.11 -1.08 -9.42
CA GLU A 71 18.08 -0.77 -10.87
C GLU A 71 18.44 -1.95 -11.79
N ASP A 72 19.42 -2.78 -11.40
CA ASP A 72 19.92 -3.88 -12.22
C ASP A 72 19.29 -5.25 -11.88
N VAL A 73 18.26 -5.28 -11.04
CA VAL A 73 17.63 -6.52 -10.59
C VAL A 73 16.30 -6.72 -11.32
N SER A 74 16.27 -7.73 -12.18
CA SER A 74 15.04 -8.26 -12.77
C SER A 74 14.66 -9.59 -12.09
N ILE A 75 13.36 -9.79 -11.85
CA ILE A 75 12.84 -10.96 -11.17
C ILE A 75 11.73 -11.59 -12.01
N ASP A 76 11.84 -12.90 -12.24
CA ASP A 76 10.74 -13.69 -12.75
C ASP A 76 9.93 -14.25 -11.58
N PHE A 77 8.78 -13.65 -11.29
CA PHE A 77 7.91 -14.13 -10.21
C PHE A 77 7.22 -15.48 -10.52
N GLY A 78 7.32 -15.98 -11.75
CA GLY A 78 6.97 -17.34 -12.12
C GLY A 78 7.98 -18.38 -11.63
N CYS A 79 9.21 -17.96 -11.35
CA CYS A 79 10.33 -18.82 -10.97
C CYS A 79 10.71 -18.66 -9.48
N LEU A 80 10.54 -19.73 -8.70
CA LEU A 80 10.82 -19.70 -7.25
C LEU A 80 12.30 -19.41 -6.94
N ASP A 81 13.24 -19.91 -7.75
CA ASP A 81 14.66 -19.69 -7.53
C ASP A 81 15.06 -18.23 -7.80
N SER A 82 14.45 -17.60 -8.81
CA SER A 82 14.62 -16.17 -9.11
C SER A 82 14.15 -15.31 -7.95
N ILE A 83 12.92 -15.55 -7.44
CA ILE A 83 12.39 -14.83 -6.28
C ILE A 83 13.30 -15.04 -5.06
N LYS A 84 13.70 -16.29 -4.78
CA LYS A 84 14.51 -16.63 -3.61
C LYS A 84 15.86 -15.92 -3.61
N ALA A 85 16.53 -15.84 -4.76
CA ALA A 85 17.81 -15.15 -4.89
C ALA A 85 17.72 -13.66 -4.55
N SER A 86 16.61 -13.02 -4.92
CA SER A 86 16.45 -11.57 -4.79
C SER A 86 15.55 -11.13 -3.62
N LEU A 87 14.96 -12.06 -2.85
CA LEU A 87 13.96 -11.77 -1.81
C LEU A 87 14.45 -10.79 -0.73
N HIS A 88 15.74 -10.82 -0.42
CA HIS A 88 16.36 -9.96 0.60
C HIS A 88 16.57 -8.52 0.10
N LEU A 89 16.55 -8.29 -1.21
CA LEU A 89 16.72 -6.99 -1.85
C LEU A 89 15.40 -6.23 -2.06
N MET A 90 14.27 -6.92 -1.92
CA MET A 90 12.94 -6.35 -2.15
C MET A 90 12.51 -5.42 -1.02
N ASN A 91 12.07 -4.22 -1.38
CA ASN A 91 11.26 -3.39 -0.49
C ASN A 91 9.79 -3.44 -0.92
N PHE A 92 8.89 -3.60 0.04
CA PHE A 92 7.45 -3.68 -0.16
C PHE A 92 6.87 -2.30 0.09
N ILE A 93 6.17 -1.77 -0.91
CA ILE A 93 5.67 -0.40 -0.91
C ILE A 93 4.15 -0.41 -0.76
N GLU A 94 3.65 0.21 0.29
CA GLU A 94 2.24 0.55 0.46
C GLU A 94 2.00 1.98 -0.04
N ILE A 95 1.05 2.18 -0.94
CA ILE A 95 0.78 3.48 -1.56
C ILE A 95 -0.48 4.09 -0.94
N LYS A 96 -0.32 5.21 -0.23
CA LYS A 96 -1.43 5.96 0.35
C LYS A 96 -1.66 7.25 -0.41
N THR A 97 -2.84 7.33 -1.02
CA THR A 97 -3.28 8.49 -1.77
C THR A 97 -4.43 9.17 -1.05
N PRO A 98 -4.37 10.48 -0.77
CA PRO A 98 -5.50 11.18 -0.20
C PRO A 98 -6.71 11.19 -1.14
N ASN A 99 -7.90 11.05 -0.55
CA ASN A 99 -9.16 11.13 -1.28
C ASN A 99 -9.71 12.57 -1.38
N LYS A 100 -9.16 13.52 -0.60
CA LYS A 100 -9.55 14.94 -0.61
C LYS A 100 -8.58 15.80 -1.41
N GLU A 101 -9.12 16.66 -2.27
CA GLU A 101 -8.33 17.60 -3.09
C GLU A 101 -7.71 18.75 -2.28
N SER A 102 -8.27 19.06 -1.11
CA SER A 102 -7.81 20.13 -0.22
C SER A 102 -6.56 19.78 0.59
N VAL A 103 -5.95 18.62 0.35
CA VAL A 103 -4.76 18.19 1.09
C VAL A 103 -3.55 19.03 0.70
N LYS A 104 -2.82 19.48 1.73
CA LYS A 104 -1.59 20.26 1.58
C LYS A 104 -0.47 19.39 1.02
N GLU A 105 0.55 20.01 0.45
CA GLU A 105 1.68 19.31 -0.18
C GLU A 105 2.50 18.48 0.82
N ASP A 106 2.55 18.94 2.07
CA ASP A 106 3.22 18.30 3.21
C ASP A 106 2.30 17.31 3.97
N PHE A 107 1.07 17.11 3.49
CA PHE A 107 0.01 16.30 4.10
C PHE A 107 -0.41 16.74 5.51
N THR A 108 -0.03 17.95 5.97
CA THR A 108 -0.37 18.43 7.32
C THR A 108 -1.88 18.53 7.51
N GLY A 109 -2.38 17.89 8.58
CA GLY A 109 -3.80 17.86 8.94
C GLY A 109 -4.61 16.79 8.20
N TYR A 110 -3.97 15.96 7.38
CA TYR A 110 -4.60 14.80 6.77
C TYR A 110 -4.32 13.53 7.60
N PHE A 111 -5.32 12.66 7.69
CA PHE A 111 -5.21 11.38 8.38
C PHE A 111 -5.08 10.27 7.35
N PHE A 112 -4.01 9.47 7.49
CA PHE A 112 -3.86 8.22 6.76
C PHE A 112 -4.40 7.08 7.62
N ALA A 113 -5.24 6.24 7.01
CA ALA A 113 -5.70 5.01 7.63
C ALA A 113 -4.73 3.87 7.27
N PHE A 114 -4.40 3.07 8.27
CA PHE A 114 -3.63 1.83 8.11
C PHE A 114 -4.48 0.65 8.54
N THR A 115 -4.50 -0.40 7.72
CA THR A 115 -5.16 -1.65 8.10
C THR A 115 -4.27 -2.46 9.04
N GLU A 116 -4.86 -3.35 9.84
CA GLU A 116 -4.10 -4.28 10.68
C GLU A 116 -3.12 -5.11 9.85
N GLY A 117 -3.50 -5.48 8.62
CA GLY A 117 -2.63 -6.22 7.70
C GLY A 117 -1.37 -5.45 7.31
N GLU A 118 -1.48 -4.14 7.10
CA GLU A 118 -0.35 -3.26 6.78
C GLU A 118 0.56 -3.04 7.99
N LEU A 119 -0.03 -2.83 9.19
CA LEU A 119 0.75 -2.70 10.42
C LEU A 119 1.53 -3.99 10.71
N HIS A 120 0.88 -5.14 10.58
CA HIS A 120 1.52 -6.44 10.77
C HIS A 120 2.61 -6.72 9.72
N ALA A 121 2.41 -6.29 8.48
CA ALA A 121 3.45 -6.39 7.46
C ALA A 121 4.65 -5.52 7.80
N ALA A 122 4.43 -4.29 8.29
CA ALA A 122 5.51 -3.40 8.74
C ALA A 122 6.29 -3.99 9.92
N GLU A 123 5.62 -4.64 10.87
CA GLU A 123 6.28 -5.32 11.99
C GLU A 123 7.21 -6.46 11.53
N GLN A 124 6.78 -7.26 10.56
CA GLN A 124 7.56 -8.41 10.09
C GLN A 124 8.64 -8.05 9.07
N LEU A 125 8.37 -7.08 8.20
CA LEU A 125 9.30 -6.64 7.15
C LEU A 125 10.29 -5.57 7.64
N GLY A 126 10.00 -4.90 8.76
CA GLY A 126 10.80 -3.81 9.30
C GLY A 126 11.01 -2.70 8.27
N GLU A 127 12.26 -2.28 8.08
CA GLU A 127 12.64 -1.21 7.13
C GLU A 127 12.36 -1.54 5.67
N ARG A 128 12.12 -2.83 5.33
CA ARG A 128 11.73 -3.21 3.97
C ARG A 128 10.28 -2.88 3.65
N HIS A 129 9.45 -2.57 4.64
CA HIS A 129 8.09 -2.08 4.40
C HIS A 129 8.08 -0.54 4.39
N LYS A 130 7.92 0.03 3.21
CA LYS A 130 7.91 1.48 2.98
C LYS A 130 6.49 1.94 2.68
N VAL A 131 6.22 3.21 3.00
CA VAL A 131 4.94 3.85 2.71
C VAL A 131 5.20 5.03 1.77
N ALA A 132 4.51 5.05 0.64
CA ALA A 132 4.54 6.14 -0.32
C ALA A 132 3.27 7.00 -0.15
N LEU A 133 3.44 8.26 0.29
CA LEU A 133 2.34 9.21 0.37
C LEU A 133 2.27 10.01 -0.94
N VAL A 134 1.19 9.84 -1.69
CA VAL A 134 1.06 10.39 -3.05
C VAL A 134 0.07 11.55 -3.06
N ASN A 135 0.53 12.76 -3.34
CA ASN A 135 -0.36 13.90 -3.58
C ASN A 135 -0.63 14.03 -5.08
N LYS A 136 -1.81 13.60 -5.53
CA LYS A 136 -2.21 13.63 -6.95
C LYS A 136 -2.28 15.04 -7.55
N ARG A 137 -2.51 16.07 -6.74
CA ARG A 137 -2.61 17.46 -7.26
C ARG A 137 -1.26 17.98 -7.69
N THR A 138 -0.23 17.68 -6.89
CA THR A 138 1.15 18.14 -7.13
C THR A 138 2.02 17.08 -7.79
N ASN A 139 1.50 15.86 -7.92
CA ASN A 139 2.27 14.66 -8.26
C ASN A 139 3.49 14.45 -7.36
N ASN A 140 3.47 14.97 -6.13
CA ASN A 140 4.52 14.79 -5.15
C ASN A 140 4.38 13.41 -4.47
N ILE A 141 5.51 12.74 -4.25
CA ILE A 141 5.56 11.44 -3.57
C ILE A 141 6.53 11.58 -2.40
N ALA A 142 6.01 11.43 -1.18
CA ALA A 142 6.83 11.43 0.02
C ALA A 142 7.00 10.01 0.56
N MET A 143 8.24 9.53 0.61
CA MET A 143 8.58 8.22 1.16
C MET A 143 8.71 8.25 2.69
N SER A 144 8.18 7.23 3.35
CA SER A 144 8.22 7.05 4.79
C SER A 144 8.18 5.56 5.17
N SER A 145 8.01 5.27 6.46
CA SER A 145 7.71 3.95 6.99
C SER A 145 6.64 4.07 8.09
N VAL A 146 5.95 2.98 8.40
CA VAL A 146 4.95 2.97 9.49
C VAL A 146 5.57 3.46 10.81
N PRO A 147 6.74 2.98 11.27
CA PRO A 147 7.38 3.53 12.48
C PRO A 147 7.63 5.04 12.42
N LYS A 148 8.11 5.57 11.29
CA LYS A 148 8.37 7.01 11.11
C LYS A 148 7.08 7.82 11.12
N LEU A 149 6.00 7.30 10.54
CA LEU A 149 4.69 7.96 10.54
C LEU A 149 4.07 7.96 11.94
N LEU A 150 4.14 6.84 12.66
CA LEU A 150 3.65 6.73 14.03
C LEU A 150 4.43 7.64 14.99
N ALA A 151 5.76 7.72 14.85
CA ALA A 151 6.59 8.62 15.67
C ALA A 151 6.26 10.12 15.46
N ARG A 152 5.68 10.47 14.30
CA ARG A 152 5.24 11.84 13.96
C ARG A 152 3.74 12.06 14.18
N ALA A 153 3.00 11.02 14.57
CA ALA A 153 1.56 11.11 14.71
C ALA A 153 1.20 12.02 15.89
N LYS A 154 0.49 13.12 15.61
CA LYS A 154 -0.03 14.02 16.65
C LYS A 154 -1.21 13.43 17.41
N SER A 155 -1.88 12.43 16.81
CA SER A 155 -3.02 11.72 17.38
C SER A 155 -3.20 10.39 16.65
N MET A 156 -3.59 9.34 17.38
CA MET A 156 -3.93 8.03 16.83
C MET A 156 -5.34 7.65 17.28
N ASN A 157 -6.16 7.19 16.34
CA ASN A 157 -7.53 6.75 16.62
C ASN A 157 -7.69 5.31 16.14
N TRP A 158 -8.19 4.43 17.02
CA TRP A 158 -8.60 3.09 16.62
C TRP A 158 -9.95 3.15 15.93
N GLN A 159 -10.06 2.51 14.77
CA GLN A 159 -11.31 2.40 14.02
C GLN A 159 -11.65 0.93 13.80
N VAL A 160 -12.90 0.58 14.03
CA VAL A 160 -13.46 -0.74 13.71
C VAL A 160 -14.52 -0.54 12.64
N SER A 161 -14.39 -1.27 11.53
CA SER A 161 -15.39 -1.28 10.46
C SER A 161 -16.20 -2.56 10.53
N ILE A 162 -17.52 -2.44 10.49
CA ILE A 162 -18.46 -3.57 10.51
C ILE A 162 -19.22 -3.57 9.19
N GLN A 163 -19.27 -4.72 8.51
CA GLN A 163 -20.11 -4.92 7.33
C GLN A 163 -21.27 -5.83 7.72
N LEU A 164 -22.50 -5.32 7.54
CA LEU A 164 -23.77 -6.03 7.75
C LEU A 164 -24.34 -6.54 6.43
#